data_AF-A0A933IQR3-F1
#
_entry.id   AF-A0A933IQR3-F1
#
_cell.length_a   1.000
_cell.length_b   1.000
_cell.length_c   1.000
_cell.angle_alpha   90.00
_cell.angle_beta   90.00
_cell.angle_gamma   90.00
#
_symmetry.space_group_name_H-M   'P 1'
#
loop_
_entity.id
_entity.type
_entity.pdbx_description
1 polymer ?
#
loop_
_entity_poly.entity_id
_entity_poly.type
_entity_poly.pdbx_seq_one_letter_code
_entity_poly.pdbx_strand_id
1 'polypeptide(L)'
;MKTPPIDALRRLGNKKYYLLKWYFHFNYHIRDLLNGNKPYLLVYQMGKVGSSTIAKSLLKYRKDYRICQIHTLRKRVLKDEESFFVDNFDFLKTIDEYILIGQYLSKRIKNKSGKTKYKIVTLIRDPIARNISAFFNNLERRIMLQHPVNGNDVGISHNVEELMERFWNDFNQHDVPLIWFNTELKRAFGIDVYSREFPKSKGFDTYHGETADVLLIRLENLRDCAGEAFRQFLGIPDFTLTDVNVGHDKEYSEAYERFLSSVTVPPWYLEMMYNSQYVRHFYTRDEIQGFVDRWGVSASGSKALPMPAPPDTEQMKRAKRTLTFKEALIVIFGDDTYNGCVDQCDSEIVLGWARNCRFPNERLSVELVMDGELLDTVKADLYREDLLEAGIGDGKHAFYYVIPPALKDGRSHAIKARIAGTDRLLINGVRTVRF
;
A
#
# COMPACT_ATOMS: atom_id res chain seq x y z
N MET A 1 -18.71 6.34 55.12
CA MET A 1 -17.69 5.47 54.48
C MET A 1 -16.87 6.32 53.53
N LYS A 2 -15.55 6.41 53.70
CA LYS A 2 -14.69 7.16 52.76
C LYS A 2 -14.64 6.36 51.46
N THR A 3 -15.03 6.98 50.35
CA THR A 3 -14.79 6.47 48.99
C THR A 3 -13.30 6.14 48.87
N PRO A 4 -12.92 4.92 48.46
CA PRO A 4 -11.52 4.57 48.33
C PRO A 4 -10.85 5.50 47.30
N PRO A 5 -9.60 5.93 47.53
CA PRO A 5 -8.88 6.77 46.58
C PRO A 5 -8.83 6.08 45.21
N ILE A 6 -8.97 6.86 44.14
CA ILE A 6 -9.01 6.37 42.74
C ILE A 6 -7.84 5.42 42.44
N ASP A 7 -6.67 5.67 43.03
CA ASP A 7 -5.49 4.80 42.92
C ASP A 7 -5.69 3.40 43.50
N ALA A 8 -6.44 3.26 44.60
CA ALA A 8 -6.76 1.97 45.19
C ALA A 8 -7.73 1.17 44.31
N LEU A 9 -8.71 1.85 43.70
CA LEU A 9 -9.62 1.25 42.72
C LEU A 9 -8.88 0.83 41.44
N ARG A 10 -7.97 1.66 40.93
CA ARG A 10 -7.13 1.34 39.75
C ARG A 10 -6.20 0.15 40.03
N ARG A 11 -5.58 0.08 41.22
CA ARG A 11 -4.76 -1.08 41.65
C ARG A 11 -5.57 -2.38 41.73
N LEU A 12 -6.81 -2.33 42.22
CA LEU A 12 -7.70 -3.49 42.25
C LEU A 12 -8.15 -3.92 40.84
N GLY A 13 -8.46 -2.96 39.97
CA GLY A 13 -8.74 -3.19 38.55
C GLY A 13 -7.57 -3.90 37.84
N ASN A 14 -6.35 -3.41 38.03
CA ASN A 14 -5.14 -4.01 37.46
C ASN A 14 -4.93 -5.45 37.93
N LYS A 15 -5.15 -5.76 39.22
CA LYS A 15 -5.04 -7.14 39.73
C LYS A 15 -6.05 -8.09 39.06
N LYS A 16 -7.30 -7.65 38.87
CA LYS A 16 -8.33 -8.42 38.16
C LYS A 16 -7.92 -8.69 36.70
N TYR A 17 -7.39 -7.68 36.02
CA TYR A 17 -6.87 -7.81 34.67
C TYR A 17 -5.78 -8.88 34.58
N TYR A 18 -4.75 -8.84 35.44
CA TYR A 18 -3.66 -9.81 35.37
C TYR A 18 -4.10 -11.24 35.70
N LEU A 19 -5.10 -11.42 36.57
CA LEU A 19 -5.70 -12.73 36.83
C LEU A 19 -6.45 -13.25 35.59
N LEU A 20 -7.22 -12.41 34.92
CA LEU A 20 -7.92 -12.75 33.68
C LEU A 20 -6.98 -13.04 32.53
N LYS A 21 -5.91 -12.25 32.40
CA LYS A 21 -4.82 -12.50 31.46
C LYS A 21 -4.17 -13.85 31.71
N TRP A 22 -3.85 -14.16 32.97
CA TRP A 22 -3.30 -15.46 33.34
C TRP A 22 -4.27 -16.59 32.98
N TYR A 23 -5.56 -16.44 33.32
CA TYR A 23 -6.60 -17.41 32.99
C TYR A 23 -6.75 -17.60 31.47
N PHE A 24 -6.69 -16.52 30.69
CA PHE A 24 -6.70 -16.55 29.24
C PHE A 24 -5.50 -17.33 28.70
N HIS A 25 -4.27 -17.00 29.11
CA HIS A 25 -3.05 -17.70 28.67
C HIS A 25 -3.05 -19.17 29.10
N PHE A 26 -3.55 -19.48 30.29
CA PHE A 26 -3.71 -20.85 30.77
C PHE A 26 -4.68 -21.64 29.90
N ASN A 27 -5.90 -21.14 29.68
CA ASN A 27 -6.87 -21.81 28.82
C ASN A 27 -6.40 -21.94 27.38
N TYR A 28 -5.72 -20.93 26.86
CA TYR A 28 -5.15 -20.97 25.52
C TYR A 28 -4.05 -22.04 25.42
N HIS A 29 -3.24 -22.21 26.47
CA HIS A 29 -2.27 -23.29 26.56
C HIS A 29 -2.93 -24.67 26.65
N ILE A 30 -3.98 -24.84 27.45
CA ILE A 30 -4.72 -26.11 27.54
C ILE A 30 -5.38 -26.45 26.21
N ARG A 31 -6.10 -25.52 25.59
CA ARG A 31 -6.64 -25.67 24.23
C ARG A 31 -5.54 -26.00 23.24
N ASP A 32 -4.34 -25.46 23.44
CA ASP A 32 -3.21 -25.77 22.60
C ASP A 32 -2.74 -27.20 22.71
N LEU A 33 -2.65 -27.74 23.92
CA LEU A 33 -2.31 -29.15 24.15
C LEU A 33 -3.41 -30.08 23.61
N LEU A 34 -4.68 -29.75 23.83
CA LEU A 34 -5.83 -30.54 23.38
C LEU A 34 -5.98 -30.58 21.85
N ASN A 35 -5.58 -29.52 21.15
CA ASN A 35 -5.62 -29.48 19.69
C ASN A 35 -4.45 -30.24 19.02
N GLY A 36 -3.64 -30.97 19.79
CA GLY A 36 -2.68 -31.96 19.30
C GLY A 36 -1.84 -31.49 18.11
N ASN A 37 -1.95 -32.23 17.00
CA ASN A 37 -1.20 -32.04 15.75
C ASN A 37 -1.79 -30.99 14.79
N LYS A 38 -2.86 -30.26 15.16
CA LYS A 38 -3.46 -29.28 14.23
C LYS A 38 -2.44 -28.19 13.87
N PRO A 39 -2.19 -27.93 12.58
CA PRO A 39 -1.26 -26.89 12.16
C PRO A 39 -1.77 -25.49 12.55
N TYR A 40 -0.82 -24.60 12.82
CA TYR A 40 -1.12 -23.19 12.99
C TYR A 40 -1.31 -22.50 11.65
N LEU A 41 -2.40 -21.75 11.54
CA LEU A 41 -2.67 -20.83 10.44
C LEU A 41 -2.77 -19.41 10.99
N LEU A 42 -1.74 -18.61 10.75
CA LEU A 42 -1.66 -17.25 11.26
C LEU A 42 -2.13 -16.27 10.18
N VAL A 43 -3.14 -15.46 10.47
CA VAL A 43 -3.42 -14.23 9.72
C VAL A 43 -2.55 -13.15 10.35
N TYR A 44 -1.31 -13.02 9.86
CA TYR A 44 -0.26 -12.18 10.44
C TYR A 44 0.15 -11.09 9.47
N GLN A 45 -0.25 -9.85 9.77
CA GLN A 45 -0.13 -8.73 8.83
C GLN A 45 -0.17 -7.40 9.55
N MET A 46 0.33 -6.36 8.89
CA MET A 46 0.13 -4.98 9.35
C MET A 46 -1.37 -4.65 9.44
N GLY A 47 -1.73 -3.72 10.33
CA GLY A 47 -3.12 -3.26 10.43
C GLY A 47 -3.61 -2.64 9.11
N LYS A 48 -4.91 -2.79 8.84
CA LYS A 48 -5.67 -2.09 7.78
C LYS A 48 -5.41 -2.50 6.33
N VAL A 49 -4.98 -3.74 6.14
CA VAL A 49 -4.79 -4.39 4.83
C VAL A 49 -5.82 -5.50 4.56
N GLY A 50 -7.02 -5.43 5.19
CA GLY A 50 -8.12 -6.38 4.93
C GLY A 50 -8.11 -7.68 5.76
N SER A 51 -7.44 -7.71 6.92
CA SER A 51 -7.33 -8.92 7.78
C SER A 51 -8.67 -9.51 8.18
N SER A 52 -9.65 -8.67 8.50
CA SER A 52 -10.95 -9.12 9.01
C SER A 52 -11.69 -9.99 8.00
N THR A 53 -11.59 -9.64 6.70
CA THR A 53 -12.18 -10.44 5.61
C THR A 53 -11.55 -11.81 5.55
N ILE A 54 -10.22 -11.90 5.56
CA ILE A 54 -9.49 -13.18 5.55
C ILE A 54 -9.78 -14.01 6.80
N ALA A 55 -9.65 -13.40 7.98
CA ALA A 55 -9.88 -14.10 9.25
C ALA A 55 -11.29 -14.70 9.30
N LYS A 56 -12.32 -13.93 8.93
CA LYS A 56 -13.71 -14.40 8.87
C LYS A 56 -13.90 -15.50 7.83
N SER A 57 -13.34 -15.33 6.64
CA SER A 57 -13.40 -16.33 5.55
C SER A 57 -12.74 -17.66 5.93
N LEU A 58 -11.72 -17.60 6.80
CA LEU A 58 -11.00 -18.77 7.27
C LEU A 58 -11.68 -19.50 8.44
N LEU A 59 -12.62 -18.87 9.16
CA LEU A 59 -13.29 -19.47 10.33
C LEU A 59 -13.96 -20.83 10.02
N LYS A 60 -14.41 -21.04 8.78
CA LYS A 60 -15.00 -22.32 8.33
C LYS A 60 -14.01 -23.50 8.41
N TYR A 61 -12.70 -23.23 8.38
CA TYR A 61 -11.63 -24.22 8.45
C TYR A 61 -11.01 -24.40 9.85
N ARG A 62 -11.67 -23.87 10.90
CA ARG A 62 -11.20 -24.00 12.30
C ARG A 62 -11.14 -25.43 12.83
N LYS A 63 -11.78 -26.38 12.13
CA LYS A 63 -11.68 -27.81 12.45
C LYS A 63 -10.29 -28.35 12.13
N ASP A 64 -9.69 -27.88 11.03
CA ASP A 64 -8.42 -28.38 10.51
C ASP A 64 -7.24 -27.54 10.98
N TYR A 65 -7.46 -26.23 11.15
CA TYR A 65 -6.41 -25.27 11.49
C TYR A 65 -6.64 -24.58 12.82
N ARG A 66 -5.54 -24.19 13.46
CA ARG A 66 -5.52 -23.29 14.61
C ARG A 66 -5.34 -21.86 14.13
N ILE A 67 -6.47 -21.20 13.91
CA ILE A 67 -6.52 -19.91 13.24
C ILE A 67 -6.32 -18.79 14.25
N CYS A 68 -5.30 -17.96 14.01
CA CYS A 68 -4.96 -16.85 14.90
C CYS A 68 -4.76 -15.58 14.07
N GLN A 69 -5.47 -14.51 14.40
CA GLN A 69 -5.23 -13.19 13.81
C GLN A 69 -4.34 -12.36 14.74
N ILE A 70 -3.23 -11.85 14.23
CA ILE A 70 -2.26 -11.04 14.98
C ILE A 70 -1.65 -9.96 14.09
N HIS A 71 -1.27 -8.83 14.70
CA HIS A 71 -0.64 -7.70 13.99
C HIS A 71 0.84 -7.52 14.32
N THR A 72 1.27 -8.01 15.47
CA THR A 72 2.66 -7.93 15.93
C THR A 72 3.01 -9.13 16.81
N LEU A 73 4.26 -9.57 16.73
CA LEU A 73 4.88 -10.51 17.67
C LEU A 73 5.96 -9.83 18.51
N ARG A 74 6.19 -8.52 18.32
CA ARG A 74 7.20 -7.75 19.05
C ARG A 74 6.73 -7.55 20.49
N LYS A 75 7.45 -8.16 21.42
CA LYS A 75 7.13 -8.12 22.86
C LYS A 75 6.98 -6.70 23.42
N ARG A 76 7.81 -5.76 22.97
CA ARG A 76 7.74 -4.36 23.40
C ARG A 76 6.43 -3.72 22.93
N VAL A 77 6.12 -3.82 21.63
CA VAL A 77 4.86 -3.30 21.05
C VAL A 77 3.65 -3.91 21.75
N LEU A 78 3.62 -5.23 21.94
CA LEU A 78 2.54 -5.93 22.65
C LEU A 78 2.37 -5.49 24.11
N LYS A 79 3.45 -5.05 24.76
CA LYS A 79 3.41 -4.55 26.15
C LYS A 79 2.93 -3.10 26.17
N ASP A 80 3.41 -2.27 25.25
CA ASP A 80 3.02 -0.86 25.14
C ASP A 80 1.52 -0.76 24.80
N GLU A 81 1.03 -1.61 23.88
CA GLU A 81 -0.38 -1.77 23.54
C GLU A 81 -1.22 -2.22 24.74
N GLU A 82 -0.79 -3.26 25.45
CA GLU A 82 -1.44 -3.72 26.68
C GLU A 82 -1.54 -2.61 27.73
N SER A 83 -0.43 -1.91 28.01
CA SER A 83 -0.38 -0.81 28.96
C SER A 83 -1.36 0.30 28.56
N PHE A 84 -1.37 0.69 27.28
CA PHE A 84 -2.29 1.70 26.78
C PHE A 84 -3.76 1.33 27.05
N PHE A 85 -4.17 0.09 26.75
CA PHE A 85 -5.55 -0.33 26.99
C PHE A 85 -5.93 -0.40 28.47
N VAL A 86 -5.03 -0.94 29.30
CA VAL A 86 -5.26 -1.05 30.76
C VAL A 86 -5.36 0.33 31.41
N ASP A 87 -4.62 1.31 30.91
CA ASP A 87 -4.58 2.65 31.50
C ASP A 87 -5.72 3.57 31.04
N ASN A 88 -6.29 3.33 29.84
CA ASN A 88 -7.26 4.25 29.23
C ASN A 88 -8.68 3.68 29.11
N PHE A 89 -8.89 2.37 29.26
CA PHE A 89 -10.19 1.75 29.01
C PHE A 89 -10.57 0.68 30.04
N ASP A 90 -11.87 0.35 30.08
CA ASP A 90 -12.33 -0.85 30.77
C ASP A 90 -11.82 -2.10 30.05
N PHE A 91 -10.76 -2.70 30.58
CA PHE A 91 -10.10 -3.86 29.98
C PHE A 91 -11.04 -5.05 29.73
N LEU A 92 -12.17 -5.18 30.45
CA LEU A 92 -13.15 -6.24 30.24
C LEU A 92 -13.92 -6.09 28.92
N LYS A 93 -13.99 -4.87 28.37
CA LYS A 93 -14.74 -4.55 27.16
C LYS A 93 -13.85 -4.24 25.97
N THR A 94 -12.59 -3.82 26.21
CA THR A 94 -11.84 -3.07 25.20
C THR A 94 -10.48 -3.66 24.82
N ILE A 95 -9.91 -4.59 25.60
CA ILE A 95 -8.64 -5.20 25.18
C ILE A 95 -8.89 -6.19 24.04
N ASP A 96 -8.27 -5.94 22.90
CA ASP A 96 -8.42 -6.83 21.77
C ASP A 96 -7.67 -8.16 22.01
N GLU A 97 -8.35 -9.29 21.77
CA GLU A 97 -7.80 -10.63 21.99
C GLU A 97 -6.48 -10.87 21.24
N TYR A 98 -6.24 -10.19 20.11
CA TYR A 98 -5.01 -10.32 19.34
C TYR A 98 -3.76 -9.92 20.15
N ILE A 99 -3.88 -9.02 21.14
CA ILE A 99 -2.76 -8.65 22.02
C ILE A 99 -2.37 -9.84 22.89
N LEU A 100 -3.35 -10.46 23.54
CA LEU A 100 -3.12 -11.60 24.42
C LEU A 100 -2.64 -12.84 23.64
N ILE A 101 -3.23 -13.10 22.47
CA ILE A 101 -2.80 -14.16 21.55
C ILE A 101 -1.36 -13.88 21.07
N GLY A 102 -1.06 -12.64 20.67
CA GLY A 102 0.27 -12.22 20.25
C GLY A 102 1.34 -12.43 21.33
N GLN A 103 1.03 -12.11 22.59
CA GLN A 103 1.94 -12.36 23.71
C GLN A 103 2.20 -13.85 23.95
N TYR A 104 1.16 -14.69 23.85
CA TYR A 104 1.30 -16.14 23.95
C TYR A 104 2.16 -16.68 22.80
N LEU A 105 1.83 -16.33 21.55
CA LEU A 105 2.53 -16.81 20.36
C LEU A 105 3.98 -16.31 20.30
N SER A 106 4.25 -15.05 20.67
CA SER A 106 5.61 -14.50 20.74
C SER A 106 6.53 -15.28 21.68
N LYS A 107 6.00 -15.74 22.84
CA LYS A 107 6.73 -16.64 23.75
C LYS A 107 6.90 -18.02 23.14
N ARG A 108 5.83 -18.58 22.56
CA ARG A 108 5.83 -19.93 22.00
C ARG A 108 6.79 -20.08 20.82
N ILE A 109 6.72 -19.19 19.83
CA ILE A 109 7.55 -19.23 18.62
C ILE A 109 9.03 -19.19 19.01
N LYS A 110 9.39 -18.34 19.98
CA LYS A 110 10.76 -18.30 20.53
C LYS A 110 11.17 -19.62 21.20
N ASN A 111 10.29 -20.21 22.01
CA ASN A 111 10.62 -21.41 22.81
C ASN A 111 10.53 -22.74 22.02
N LYS A 112 9.75 -22.78 20.94
CA LYS A 112 9.55 -23.95 20.07
C LYS A 112 10.14 -23.76 18.66
N SER A 113 11.09 -22.84 18.51
CA SER A 113 11.77 -22.62 17.22
C SER A 113 12.33 -23.95 16.69
N GLY A 114 12.05 -24.25 15.41
CA GLY A 114 12.46 -25.49 14.75
C GLY A 114 11.60 -26.74 15.00
N LYS A 115 10.58 -26.70 15.88
CA LYS A 115 9.71 -27.86 16.19
C LYS A 115 8.32 -27.80 15.55
N THR A 116 7.93 -26.65 15.03
CA THR A 116 6.61 -26.43 14.44
C THR A 116 6.76 -25.52 13.24
N LYS A 117 6.25 -25.97 12.09
CA LYS A 117 6.19 -25.16 10.89
C LYS A 117 4.83 -24.47 10.82
N TYR A 118 4.84 -23.15 10.71
CA TYR A 118 3.63 -22.33 10.67
C TYR A 118 3.15 -22.11 9.23
N LYS A 119 1.84 -22.05 9.01
CA LYS A 119 1.27 -21.46 7.80
C LYS A 119 0.86 -20.02 8.12
N ILE A 120 1.25 -19.07 7.27
CA ILE A 120 0.98 -17.65 7.47
C ILE A 120 0.27 -17.12 6.23
N VAL A 121 -0.80 -16.35 6.43
CA VAL A 121 -1.42 -15.51 5.40
C VAL A 121 -1.17 -14.07 5.80
N THR A 122 -0.61 -13.30 4.88
CA THR A 122 -0.30 -11.89 5.06
C THR A 122 -0.76 -11.10 3.84
N LEU A 123 -1.16 -9.86 4.06
CA LEU A 123 -1.69 -9.00 3.00
C LEU A 123 -0.92 -7.69 2.95
N ILE A 124 -0.86 -7.11 1.76
CA ILE A 124 -0.34 -5.76 1.50
C ILE A 124 -1.42 -4.87 0.90
N ARG A 125 -1.19 -3.56 0.91
CA ARG A 125 -2.08 -2.54 0.35
C ARG A 125 -1.28 -1.29 -0.01
N ASP A 126 -1.77 -0.44 -0.89
CA ASP A 126 -1.27 0.94 -1.03
C ASP A 126 -1.00 1.56 0.36
N PRO A 127 0.25 1.97 0.65
CA PRO A 127 0.65 2.44 1.98
C PRO A 127 -0.11 3.71 2.41
N ILE A 128 -0.48 4.59 1.47
CA ILE A 128 -1.23 5.81 1.79
C ILE A 128 -2.67 5.44 2.18
N ALA A 129 -3.36 4.65 1.36
CA ALA A 129 -4.69 4.12 1.68
C ALA A 129 -4.72 3.39 3.04
N ARG A 130 -3.69 2.57 3.32
CA ARG A 130 -3.51 1.87 4.59
C ARG A 130 -3.39 2.85 5.75
N ASN A 131 -2.57 3.89 5.61
CA ASN A 131 -2.31 4.87 6.67
C ASN A 131 -3.54 5.72 6.97
N ILE A 132 -4.26 6.20 5.95
CA ILE A 132 -5.53 6.92 6.16
C ILE A 132 -6.54 6.00 6.87
N SER A 133 -6.66 4.75 6.43
CA SER A 133 -7.56 3.79 7.09
C SER A 133 -7.14 3.48 8.55
N ALA A 134 -5.84 3.53 8.86
CA ALA A 134 -5.31 3.33 10.20
C ALA A 134 -5.51 4.57 11.08
N PHE A 135 -5.37 5.77 10.53
CA PHE A 135 -5.68 7.02 11.21
C PHE A 135 -7.12 7.03 11.72
N PHE A 136 -8.11 6.86 10.83
CA PHE A 136 -9.52 6.83 11.22
C PHE A 136 -9.86 5.68 12.18
N ASN A 137 -9.19 4.54 12.08
CA ASN A 137 -9.41 3.45 13.03
C ASN A 137 -8.87 3.74 14.44
N ASN A 138 -7.89 4.63 14.56
CA ASN A 138 -7.29 5.04 15.83
C ASN A 138 -7.72 6.45 16.28
N LEU A 139 -8.55 7.14 15.49
CA LEU A 139 -8.86 8.56 15.68
C LEU A 139 -9.47 8.82 17.05
N GLU A 140 -10.62 8.22 17.33
CA GLU A 140 -11.32 8.37 18.61
C GLU A 140 -10.55 7.68 19.74
N ARG A 141 -10.14 6.42 19.53
CA ARG A 141 -9.54 5.57 20.57
C ARG A 141 -8.11 5.94 20.97
N ARG A 142 -7.42 6.81 20.24
CA ARG A 142 -6.02 7.18 20.54
C ARG A 142 -5.74 8.65 20.32
N ILE A 143 -6.01 9.14 19.13
CA ILE A 143 -5.54 10.46 18.69
C ILE A 143 -6.29 11.56 19.46
N MET A 144 -7.61 11.46 19.56
CA MET A 144 -8.44 12.40 20.32
C MET A 144 -8.22 12.29 21.84
N LEU A 145 -7.88 11.11 22.37
CA LEU A 145 -7.54 10.94 23.78
C LEU A 145 -6.23 11.62 24.17
N GLN A 146 -5.23 11.62 23.28
CA GLN A 146 -3.93 12.24 23.53
C GLN A 146 -3.99 13.77 23.42
N HIS A 147 -4.85 14.29 22.54
CA HIS A 147 -4.99 15.71 22.26
C HIS A 147 -6.48 16.12 22.17
N PRO A 148 -7.20 16.22 23.32
CA PRO A 148 -8.61 16.59 23.34
C PRO A 148 -8.83 18.01 22.82
N VAL A 149 -9.86 18.22 22.01
CA VAL A 149 -10.26 19.55 21.55
C VAL A 149 -10.74 20.38 22.74
N ASN A 150 -10.34 21.65 22.81
CA ASN A 150 -10.88 22.59 23.81
C ASN A 150 -12.36 22.87 23.51
N GLY A 151 -13.27 22.11 24.13
CA GLY A 151 -14.71 22.30 24.00
C GLY A 151 -15.48 20.99 24.18
N ASN A 152 -16.69 21.07 24.71
CA ASN A 152 -17.55 19.94 25.11
C ASN A 152 -18.06 19.03 23.98
N ASP A 153 -17.47 19.07 22.77
CA ASP A 153 -17.90 18.23 21.67
C ASP A 153 -17.07 16.94 21.63
N VAL A 154 -17.67 15.84 22.10
CA VAL A 154 -17.05 14.51 22.24
C VAL A 154 -17.08 13.74 20.91
N GLY A 155 -17.58 14.38 19.84
CA GLY A 155 -17.74 13.78 18.52
C GLY A 155 -16.50 13.89 17.62
N ILE A 156 -16.43 13.02 16.61
CA ILE A 156 -15.40 13.11 15.57
C ILE A 156 -15.60 14.41 14.80
N SER A 157 -14.55 15.24 14.75
CA SER A 157 -14.57 16.48 13.96
C SER A 157 -14.91 16.16 12.51
N HIS A 158 -15.90 16.87 11.97
CA HIS A 158 -16.24 16.81 10.55
C HIS A 158 -15.45 17.85 9.75
N ASN A 159 -14.56 18.61 10.42
CA ASN A 159 -13.66 19.54 9.77
C ASN A 159 -12.45 18.77 9.20
N VAL A 160 -12.36 18.75 7.87
CA VAL A 160 -11.27 18.09 7.13
C VAL A 160 -9.91 18.70 7.44
N GLU A 161 -9.81 20.02 7.60
CA GLU A 161 -8.53 20.69 7.86
C GLU A 161 -7.95 20.26 9.21
N GLU A 162 -8.79 20.17 10.25
CA GLU A 162 -8.39 19.65 11.56
C GLU A 162 -7.97 18.17 11.47
N LEU A 163 -8.75 17.35 10.78
CA LEU A 163 -8.41 15.94 10.58
C LEU A 163 -7.09 15.77 9.81
N MET A 164 -6.81 16.64 8.84
CA MET A 164 -5.54 16.66 8.13
C MET A 164 -4.40 17.05 9.06
N GLU A 165 -4.54 18.12 9.84
CA GLU A 165 -3.53 18.52 10.83
C GLU A 165 -3.19 17.38 11.79
N ARG A 166 -4.22 16.71 12.34
CA ARG A 166 -4.05 15.53 13.21
C ARG A 166 -3.44 14.34 12.50
N PHE A 167 -3.81 14.10 11.24
CA PHE A 167 -3.20 13.03 10.43
C PHE A 167 -1.70 13.23 10.28
N TRP A 168 -1.22 14.46 10.23
CA TRP A 168 0.22 14.73 10.12
C TRP A 168 0.90 14.79 11.48
N ASN A 169 0.31 15.46 12.46
CA ASN A 169 0.98 15.76 13.73
C ASN A 169 0.84 14.64 14.77
N ASP A 170 -0.32 13.97 14.82
CA ASP A 170 -0.66 13.04 15.90
C ASP A 170 -0.51 11.56 15.48
N PHE A 171 -0.62 11.26 14.18
CA PHE A 171 -0.57 9.89 13.69
C PHE A 171 0.86 9.38 13.49
N ASN A 172 1.37 8.60 14.44
CA ASN A 172 2.75 8.13 14.43
C ASN A 172 3.03 6.82 13.65
N GLN A 173 2.07 6.29 12.88
CA GLN A 173 2.22 4.99 12.19
C GLN A 173 2.43 5.11 10.68
N HIS A 174 2.90 6.25 10.19
CA HIS A 174 3.11 6.49 8.76
C HIS A 174 4.09 5.49 8.12
N ASP A 175 5.15 5.12 8.81
CA ASP A 175 6.24 4.27 8.29
C ASP A 175 5.95 2.76 8.39
N VAL A 176 4.96 2.35 9.19
CA VAL A 176 4.63 0.95 9.46
C VAL A 176 4.56 0.08 8.19
N PRO A 177 3.86 0.43 7.10
CA PRO A 177 3.84 -0.42 5.90
C PRO A 177 5.24 -0.64 5.31
N LEU A 178 6.14 0.34 5.43
CA LEU A 178 7.49 0.30 4.87
C LEU A 178 8.41 -0.64 5.67
N ILE A 179 8.20 -0.72 6.99
CA ILE A 179 9.09 -1.43 7.91
C ILE A 179 8.54 -2.77 8.44
N TRP A 180 7.24 -3.03 8.27
CA TRP A 180 6.57 -4.16 8.93
C TRP A 180 7.23 -5.49 8.57
N PHE A 181 7.46 -5.79 7.29
CA PHE A 181 8.05 -7.07 6.88
C PHE A 181 9.41 -7.35 7.52
N ASN A 182 10.28 -6.34 7.62
CA ASN A 182 11.59 -6.49 8.23
C ASN A 182 11.52 -6.60 9.76
N THR A 183 10.67 -5.79 10.40
CA THR A 183 10.58 -5.70 11.86
C THR A 183 9.74 -6.79 12.50
N GLU A 184 8.83 -7.41 11.73
CA GLU A 184 7.87 -8.42 12.16
C GLU A 184 8.16 -9.77 11.48
N LEU A 185 7.80 -9.93 10.20
CA LEU A 185 7.83 -11.23 9.52
C LEU A 185 9.25 -11.83 9.42
N LYS A 186 10.21 -11.08 8.88
CA LYS A 186 11.61 -11.50 8.74
C LYS A 186 12.23 -11.75 10.11
N ARG A 187 11.97 -10.88 11.08
CA ARG A 187 12.50 -11.01 12.44
C ARG A 187 11.95 -12.24 13.17
N ALA A 188 10.67 -12.56 13.00
CA ALA A 188 10.01 -13.64 13.73
C ALA A 188 10.21 -15.02 13.07
N PHE A 189 10.26 -15.07 11.74
CA PHE A 189 10.24 -16.33 10.98
C PHE A 189 11.40 -16.49 9.99
N GLY A 190 12.27 -15.49 9.83
CA GLY A 190 13.38 -15.53 8.86
C GLY A 190 12.95 -15.37 7.40
N ILE A 191 11.67 -15.09 7.14
CA ILE A 191 11.14 -14.94 5.77
C ILE A 191 11.40 -13.53 5.27
N ASP A 192 12.27 -13.40 4.27
CA ASP A 192 12.51 -12.17 3.55
C ASP A 192 11.70 -12.13 2.26
N VAL A 193 10.58 -11.40 2.28
CA VAL A 193 9.71 -11.24 1.11
C VAL A 193 10.35 -10.48 -0.02
N TYR A 194 11.41 -9.72 0.24
CA TYR A 194 12.12 -8.91 -0.75
C TYR A 194 13.27 -9.65 -1.45
N SER A 195 13.53 -10.91 -1.07
CA SER A 195 14.68 -11.69 -1.56
C SER A 195 14.57 -12.12 -3.03
N ARG A 196 13.38 -12.06 -3.61
CA ARG A 196 13.09 -12.40 -5.02
C ARG A 196 11.95 -11.54 -5.54
N GLU A 197 11.83 -11.37 -6.85
CA GLU A 197 10.75 -10.58 -7.44
C GLU A 197 9.36 -11.12 -7.09
N PHE A 198 8.43 -10.20 -6.82
CA PHE A 198 7.02 -10.52 -6.60
C PHE A 198 6.26 -10.51 -7.93
N PRO A 199 5.42 -11.52 -8.24
CA PRO A 199 4.63 -11.58 -9.47
C PRO A 199 3.45 -10.61 -9.41
N LYS A 200 3.73 -9.32 -9.69
CA LYS A 200 2.79 -8.20 -9.55
C LYS A 200 1.46 -8.44 -10.27
N SER A 201 1.48 -8.94 -11.51
CA SER A 201 0.28 -9.24 -12.29
C SER A 201 -0.58 -10.36 -11.70
N LYS A 202 0.04 -11.35 -11.04
CA LYS A 202 -0.66 -12.45 -10.35
C LYS A 202 -1.29 -11.99 -9.03
N GLY A 203 -0.71 -10.99 -8.39
CA GLY A 203 -1.25 -10.41 -7.15
C GLY A 203 -1.02 -11.23 -5.88
N PHE A 204 -0.39 -12.41 -5.96
CA PHE A 204 0.01 -13.19 -4.79
C PHE A 204 1.25 -14.05 -5.05
N ASP A 205 1.95 -14.42 -3.98
CA ASP A 205 3.06 -15.38 -4.01
C ASP A 205 3.18 -16.16 -2.69
N THR A 206 3.86 -17.30 -2.73
CA THR A 206 4.12 -18.18 -1.57
C THR A 206 5.61 -18.32 -1.30
N TYR A 207 6.02 -17.95 -0.09
CA TYR A 207 7.39 -18.04 0.40
C TYR A 207 7.53 -19.24 1.33
N HIS A 208 8.58 -20.04 1.14
CA HIS A 208 8.84 -21.24 1.92
C HIS A 208 10.09 -21.04 2.77
N GLY A 209 10.01 -21.31 4.06
CA GLY A 209 11.16 -21.33 4.95
C GLY A 209 11.10 -22.48 5.94
N GLU A 210 12.11 -22.54 6.80
CA GLU A 210 12.24 -23.61 7.80
C GLU A 210 11.14 -23.53 8.86
N THR A 211 10.84 -22.32 9.34
CA THR A 211 9.90 -22.11 10.46
C THR A 211 8.48 -21.79 10.00
N ALA A 212 8.30 -21.27 8.80
CA ALA A 212 6.99 -20.93 8.26
C ALA A 212 6.95 -21.03 6.73
N ASP A 213 5.77 -21.33 6.20
CA ASP A 213 5.40 -20.94 4.84
C ASP A 213 4.45 -19.74 4.90
N VAL A 214 4.60 -18.80 3.97
CA VAL A 214 3.86 -17.54 3.94
C VAL A 214 3.18 -17.38 2.60
N LEU A 215 1.87 -17.19 2.60
CA LEU A 215 1.11 -16.67 1.48
C LEU A 215 0.98 -15.15 1.63
N LEU A 216 1.47 -14.40 0.65
CA LEU A 216 1.35 -12.96 0.56
C LEU A 216 0.39 -12.60 -0.57
N ILE A 217 -0.63 -11.78 -0.30
CA ILE A 217 -1.63 -11.34 -1.28
C ILE A 217 -1.75 -9.82 -1.29
N ARG A 218 -1.85 -9.21 -2.47
CA ARG A 218 -2.20 -7.79 -2.60
C ARG A 218 -3.69 -7.59 -2.38
N LEU A 219 -4.05 -6.64 -1.51
CA LEU A 219 -5.47 -6.37 -1.23
C LEU A 219 -6.22 -5.96 -2.50
N GLU A 220 -5.55 -5.24 -3.39
CA GLU A 220 -6.06 -4.77 -4.68
C GLU A 220 -6.47 -5.92 -5.61
N ASN A 221 -5.86 -7.11 -5.47
CA ASN A 221 -6.21 -8.31 -6.25
C ASN A 221 -6.95 -9.38 -5.44
N LEU A 222 -7.27 -9.11 -4.17
CA LEU A 222 -7.72 -10.14 -3.25
C LEU A 222 -8.97 -10.87 -3.76
N ARG A 223 -9.95 -10.13 -4.31
CA ARG A 223 -11.18 -10.72 -4.84
C ARG A 223 -10.92 -11.63 -6.04
N ASP A 224 -9.94 -11.29 -6.87
CA ASP A 224 -9.65 -12.00 -8.12
C ASP A 224 -8.81 -13.25 -7.89
N CYS A 225 -7.84 -13.19 -6.97
CA CYS A 225 -6.84 -14.24 -6.83
C CYS A 225 -6.99 -15.12 -5.57
N ALA A 226 -7.86 -14.78 -4.61
CA ALA A 226 -7.97 -15.52 -3.36
C ALA A 226 -8.26 -17.02 -3.56
N GLY A 227 -9.18 -17.38 -4.46
CA GLY A 227 -9.52 -18.77 -4.73
C GLY A 227 -8.29 -19.59 -5.14
N GLU A 228 -7.54 -19.09 -6.14
CA GLU A 228 -6.31 -19.73 -6.61
C GLU A 228 -5.23 -19.76 -5.53
N ALA A 229 -5.03 -18.65 -4.82
CA ALA A 229 -4.01 -18.49 -3.79
C ALA A 229 -4.18 -19.49 -2.64
N PHE A 230 -5.40 -19.61 -2.11
CA PHE A 230 -5.71 -20.54 -1.03
C PHE A 230 -5.73 -22.00 -1.49
N ARG A 231 -6.09 -22.26 -2.75
CA ARG A 231 -5.97 -23.59 -3.35
C ARG A 231 -4.50 -24.02 -3.43
N GLN A 232 -3.62 -23.17 -3.92
CA GLN A 232 -2.17 -23.48 -4.01
C GLN A 232 -1.53 -23.60 -2.62
N PHE A 233 -1.89 -22.73 -1.68
CA PHE A 233 -1.19 -22.65 -0.41
C PHE A 233 -1.70 -23.63 0.66
N LEU A 234 -3.02 -23.83 0.76
CA LEU A 234 -3.67 -24.65 1.78
C LEU A 234 -4.36 -25.90 1.22
N GLY A 235 -4.39 -26.08 -0.12
CA GLY A 235 -5.09 -27.19 -0.75
C GLY A 235 -6.61 -27.06 -0.69
N ILE A 236 -7.14 -25.84 -0.53
CA ILE A 236 -8.58 -25.59 -0.41
C ILE A 236 -9.16 -25.32 -1.81
N PRO A 237 -9.95 -26.24 -2.41
CA PRO A 237 -10.39 -26.11 -3.81
C PRO A 237 -11.36 -24.94 -4.03
N ASP A 238 -12.34 -24.76 -3.13
CA ASP A 238 -13.41 -23.76 -3.27
C ASP A 238 -13.32 -22.68 -2.19
N PHE A 239 -12.14 -22.04 -2.09
CA PHE A 239 -11.99 -20.93 -1.16
C PHE A 239 -12.81 -19.71 -1.64
N THR A 240 -13.70 -19.23 -0.76
CA THR A 240 -14.56 -18.08 -1.01
C THR A 240 -14.39 -17.06 0.09
N LEU A 241 -14.30 -15.79 -0.31
CA LEU A 241 -14.26 -14.68 0.62
C LEU A 241 -15.67 -14.45 1.21
N THR A 242 -15.75 -14.30 2.52
CA THR A 242 -16.96 -13.81 3.17
C THR A 242 -16.96 -12.29 3.09
N ASP A 243 -17.98 -11.69 2.48
CA ASP A 243 -18.15 -10.25 2.53
C ASP A 243 -18.29 -9.79 3.98
N VAL A 244 -17.51 -8.77 4.30
CA VAL A 244 -17.57 -8.12 5.60
C VAL A 244 -17.78 -6.65 5.30
N ASN A 245 -18.97 -6.14 5.59
CA ASN A 245 -19.33 -4.72 5.46
C ASN A 245 -18.58 -3.88 6.52
N VAL A 246 -17.25 -3.89 6.51
CA VAL A 246 -16.39 -3.27 7.54
C VAL A 246 -16.18 -1.77 7.31
N GLY A 247 -16.63 -1.25 6.16
CA GLY A 247 -16.42 0.14 5.75
C GLY A 247 -17.54 1.10 6.17
N HIS A 248 -18.80 0.73 5.90
CA HIS A 248 -19.95 1.65 6.01
C HIS A 248 -20.53 1.79 7.42
N ASP A 249 -20.36 0.80 8.30
CA ASP A 249 -20.97 0.76 9.65
C ASP A 249 -20.15 1.47 10.74
N LYS A 250 -19.22 2.35 10.36
CA LYS A 250 -18.38 3.03 11.35
C LYS A 250 -18.88 4.44 11.56
N GLU A 251 -18.94 4.86 12.82
CA GLU A 251 -19.34 6.20 13.28
C GLU A 251 -18.57 7.35 12.59
N TYR A 252 -17.48 7.05 11.86
CA TYR A 252 -16.66 7.98 11.10
C TYR A 252 -16.76 7.87 9.57
N SER A 253 -17.72 7.12 9.01
CA SER A 253 -17.79 6.89 7.56
C SER A 253 -17.92 8.18 6.75
N GLU A 254 -18.78 9.12 7.18
CA GLU A 254 -18.94 10.42 6.52
C GLU A 254 -17.66 11.26 6.57
N ALA A 255 -17.03 11.38 7.74
CA ALA A 255 -15.76 12.09 7.91
C ALA A 255 -14.64 11.46 7.09
N TYR A 256 -14.61 10.12 6.97
CA TYR A 256 -13.67 9.37 6.16
C TYR A 256 -13.84 9.66 4.66
N GLU A 257 -15.07 9.65 4.16
CA GLU A 257 -15.37 9.94 2.75
C GLU A 257 -15.01 11.39 2.39
N ARG A 258 -15.37 12.35 3.25
CA ARG A 258 -14.99 13.76 3.08
C ARG A 258 -13.47 13.95 3.10
N PHE A 259 -12.78 13.26 4.01
CA PHE A 259 -11.32 13.30 4.05
C PHE A 259 -10.72 12.74 2.76
N LEU A 260 -11.22 11.60 2.26
CA LEU A 260 -10.72 11.02 1.01
C LEU A 260 -10.93 11.91 -0.21
N SER A 261 -12.05 12.65 -0.29
CA SER A 261 -12.33 13.54 -1.41
C SER A 261 -11.50 14.84 -1.39
N SER A 262 -10.89 15.16 -0.24
CA SER A 262 -10.26 16.45 0.02
C SER A 262 -8.76 16.34 0.36
N VAL A 263 -8.29 15.15 0.72
CA VAL A 263 -6.91 14.94 1.15
C VAL A 263 -5.95 15.19 -0.01
N THR A 264 -5.08 16.17 0.18
CA THR A 264 -3.93 16.39 -0.70
C THR A 264 -2.69 15.93 0.03
N VAL A 265 -1.94 15.01 -0.60
CA VAL A 265 -0.73 14.46 -0.01
C VAL A 265 0.50 15.26 -0.47
N PRO A 266 1.40 15.65 0.45
CA PRO A 266 2.57 16.43 0.07
C PRO A 266 3.59 15.61 -0.74
N PRO A 267 4.33 16.25 -1.68
CA PRO A 267 5.32 15.59 -2.54
C PRO A 267 6.34 14.76 -1.77
N TRP A 268 6.80 15.24 -0.61
CA TRP A 268 7.75 14.52 0.23
C TRP A 268 7.18 13.18 0.73
N TYR A 269 5.87 13.10 0.98
CA TYR A 269 5.22 11.89 1.46
C TYR A 269 4.90 10.93 0.32
N LEU A 270 4.51 11.46 -0.85
CA LEU A 270 4.42 10.67 -2.08
C LEU A 270 5.76 10.01 -2.40
N GLU A 271 6.85 10.77 -2.36
CA GLU A 271 8.20 10.25 -2.56
C GLU A 271 8.53 9.19 -1.51
N MET A 272 8.41 9.50 -0.21
CA MET A 272 8.72 8.55 0.86
C MET A 272 7.96 7.22 0.74
N MET A 273 6.68 7.28 0.34
CA MET A 273 5.84 6.09 0.21
C MET A 273 6.13 5.33 -1.09
N TYR A 274 6.12 6.01 -2.24
CA TYR A 274 6.15 5.37 -3.55
C TYR A 274 7.55 5.12 -4.10
N ASN A 275 8.58 5.78 -3.56
CA ASN A 275 9.99 5.46 -3.79
C ASN A 275 10.51 4.34 -2.86
N SER A 276 9.68 3.85 -1.93
CA SER A 276 10.10 2.84 -0.94
C SER A 276 10.36 1.46 -1.57
N GLN A 277 11.21 0.66 -0.92
CA GLN A 277 11.39 -0.76 -1.26
C GLN A 277 10.06 -1.51 -1.29
N TYR A 278 9.18 -1.24 -0.32
CA TYR A 278 7.85 -1.85 -0.22
C TYR A 278 7.06 -1.65 -1.52
N VAL A 279 6.86 -0.41 -1.93
CA VAL A 279 6.01 -0.12 -3.10
C VAL A 279 6.65 -0.62 -4.38
N ARG A 280 7.94 -0.32 -4.60
CA ARG A 280 8.64 -0.71 -5.83
C ARG A 280 8.70 -2.22 -6.03
N HIS A 281 8.74 -2.97 -4.93
CA HIS A 281 8.74 -4.42 -4.97
C HIS A 281 7.38 -5.01 -5.32
N PHE A 282 6.28 -4.45 -4.79
CA PHE A 282 4.95 -5.07 -4.88
C PHE A 282 4.02 -4.47 -5.95
N TYR A 283 4.33 -3.29 -6.49
CA TYR A 283 3.47 -2.62 -7.47
C TYR A 283 4.21 -2.31 -8.77
N THR A 284 3.48 -2.35 -9.87
CA THR A 284 3.97 -1.97 -11.20
C THR A 284 4.10 -0.44 -11.28
N ARG A 285 4.82 0.05 -12.29
CA ARG A 285 4.94 1.50 -12.49
C ARG A 285 3.59 2.16 -12.75
N ASP A 286 2.73 1.56 -13.58
CA ASP A 286 1.41 2.12 -13.89
C ASP A 286 0.49 2.14 -12.67
N GLU A 287 0.54 1.13 -11.80
CA GLU A 287 -0.20 1.15 -10.52
C GLU A 287 0.30 2.26 -9.59
N ILE A 288 1.62 2.46 -9.51
CA ILE A 288 2.20 3.54 -8.71
C ILE A 288 1.76 4.90 -9.26
N GLN A 289 1.71 5.06 -10.58
CA GLN A 289 1.19 6.27 -11.22
C GLN A 289 -0.28 6.48 -10.86
N GLY A 290 -1.12 5.45 -10.94
CA GLY A 290 -2.53 5.53 -10.53
C GLY A 290 -2.70 5.92 -9.05
N PHE A 291 -1.80 5.48 -8.15
CA PHE A 291 -1.81 5.95 -6.76
C PHE A 291 -1.37 7.41 -6.64
N VAL A 292 -0.31 7.81 -7.32
CA VAL A 292 0.15 9.20 -7.37
C VAL A 292 -0.94 10.13 -7.88
N ASP A 293 -1.65 9.75 -8.94
CA ASP A 293 -2.75 10.55 -9.50
C ASP A 293 -3.91 10.65 -8.51
N ARG A 294 -4.22 9.56 -7.80
CA ARG A 294 -5.26 9.55 -6.76
C ARG A 294 -4.94 10.50 -5.60
N TRP A 295 -3.70 10.53 -5.13
CA TRP A 295 -3.34 11.22 -3.88
C TRP A 295 -2.66 12.58 -4.09
N GLY A 296 -2.10 12.82 -5.27
CA GLY A 296 -1.29 13.98 -5.61
C GLY A 296 -2.05 15.11 -6.29
N VAL A 297 -3.25 14.85 -6.80
CA VAL A 297 -4.09 15.89 -7.43
C VAL A 297 -4.89 16.61 -6.35
N SER A 298 -4.62 17.91 -6.17
CA SER A 298 -5.48 18.80 -5.40
C SER A 298 -6.83 18.87 -6.11
N ALA A 299 -7.92 18.50 -5.43
CA ALA A 299 -9.26 18.71 -5.95
C ALA A 299 -9.38 20.19 -6.34
N SER A 300 -9.63 20.45 -7.62
CA SER A 300 -9.71 21.79 -8.20
C SER A 300 -10.66 22.66 -7.38
N GLY A 301 -10.10 23.52 -6.52
CA GLY A 301 -10.88 24.40 -5.64
C GLY A 301 -10.50 24.39 -4.15
N SER A 302 -9.75 23.40 -3.64
CA SER A 302 -9.26 23.46 -2.26
C SER A 302 -8.13 24.49 -2.14
N LYS A 303 -8.28 25.46 -1.22
CA LYS A 303 -7.16 26.33 -0.79
C LYS A 303 -5.93 25.46 -0.60
N ALA A 304 -4.81 25.85 -1.20
CA ALA A 304 -3.52 25.22 -0.95
C ALA A 304 -3.21 25.37 0.55
N LEU A 305 -3.65 24.40 1.35
CA LEU A 305 -3.26 24.33 2.75
C LEU A 305 -1.73 24.27 2.77
N PRO A 306 -1.07 25.05 3.64
CA PRO A 306 0.38 25.00 3.75
C PRO A 306 0.78 23.55 3.99
N MET A 307 1.57 23.02 3.06
CA MET A 307 1.96 21.63 3.07
C MET A 307 2.73 21.35 4.37
N PRO A 308 2.26 20.43 5.21
CA PRO A 308 2.85 20.23 6.53
C PRO A 308 4.28 19.73 6.36
N ALA A 309 5.18 20.26 7.20
CA ALA A 309 6.52 19.74 7.29
C ALA A 309 6.46 18.28 7.78
N PRO A 310 7.37 17.39 7.34
CA PRO A 310 7.45 16.05 7.88
C PRO A 310 7.62 16.09 9.41
N PRO A 311 6.77 15.37 10.17
CA PRO A 311 6.92 15.23 11.61
C PRO A 311 8.34 14.78 11.99
N ASP A 312 8.82 15.18 13.17
CA ASP A 312 10.17 14.84 13.65
C ASP A 312 10.27 13.39 14.21
N THR A 313 9.75 12.41 13.47
CA THR A 313 9.99 10.99 13.76
C THR A 313 11.29 10.51 13.08
N GLU A 314 11.98 9.52 13.66
CA GLU A 314 13.25 8.98 13.11
C GLU A 314 13.15 8.57 11.63
N GLN A 315 11.99 8.12 11.20
CA GLN A 315 11.72 7.68 9.84
C GLN A 315 11.37 8.85 8.92
N MET A 316 10.63 9.86 9.41
CA MET A 316 10.25 11.04 8.64
C MET A 316 11.35 12.10 8.57
N LYS A 317 12.37 12.02 9.41
CA LYS A 317 13.63 12.78 9.25
C LYS A 317 14.33 12.52 7.91
N ARG A 318 14.07 11.38 7.26
CA ARG A 318 14.61 11.02 5.94
C ARG A 318 13.84 11.64 4.78
N ALA A 319 12.64 12.17 5.02
CA ALA A 319 11.82 12.78 3.99
C ALA A 319 12.45 14.09 3.50
N LYS A 320 12.51 14.27 2.18
CA LYS A 320 13.03 15.49 1.55
C LYS A 320 11.95 16.58 1.62
N ARG A 321 11.99 17.37 2.70
CA ARG A 321 10.94 18.35 3.09
C ARG A 321 10.60 19.38 2.01
N THR A 322 11.53 19.68 1.11
CA THR A 322 11.43 20.76 0.11
C THR A 322 11.11 20.29 -1.30
N LEU A 323 10.78 19.00 -1.50
CA LEU A 323 10.44 18.51 -2.83
C LEU A 323 9.19 19.22 -3.35
N THR A 324 9.32 19.81 -4.53
CA THR A 324 8.18 20.13 -5.38
C THR A 324 7.50 18.82 -5.83
N PHE A 325 6.23 18.91 -6.22
CA PHE A 325 5.57 17.79 -6.91
C PHE A 325 6.38 17.39 -8.14
N LYS A 326 7.05 18.36 -8.78
CA LYS A 326 7.88 18.06 -9.94
C LYS A 326 9.03 17.11 -9.60
N GLU A 327 9.76 17.41 -8.55
CA GLU A 327 10.94 16.64 -8.14
C GLU A 327 10.57 15.30 -7.52
N ALA A 328 9.47 15.21 -6.75
CA ALA A 328 9.02 13.94 -6.17
C ALA A 328 8.76 12.88 -7.25
N LEU A 329 8.11 13.26 -8.36
CA LEU A 329 7.86 12.34 -9.47
C LEU A 329 9.15 11.89 -10.17
N ILE A 330 10.17 12.75 -10.30
CA ILE A 330 11.48 12.34 -10.84
C ILE A 330 12.11 11.29 -9.93
N VAL A 331 12.00 11.45 -8.62
CA VAL A 331 12.57 10.48 -7.67
C VAL A 331 11.81 9.14 -7.70
N ILE A 332 10.48 9.19 -7.82
CA ILE A 332 9.63 7.98 -7.83
C ILE A 332 9.85 7.17 -9.13
N PHE A 333 9.77 7.81 -10.29
CA PHE A 333 9.76 7.14 -11.60
C PHE A 333 11.11 7.14 -12.34
N GLY A 334 12.06 7.97 -11.89
CA GLY A 334 13.28 8.28 -12.63
C GLY A 334 13.06 9.37 -13.68
N ASP A 335 14.09 9.65 -14.47
CA ASP A 335 13.99 10.54 -15.65
C ASP A 335 13.36 9.81 -16.87
N ASP A 336 13.08 8.51 -16.72
CA ASP A 336 12.46 7.64 -17.72
C ASP A 336 10.94 7.81 -17.82
N THR A 337 10.48 9.05 -17.93
CA THR A 337 9.06 9.40 -17.91
C THR A 337 8.40 9.27 -19.28
N TYR A 338 9.18 9.39 -20.35
CA TYR A 338 8.67 9.28 -21.71
C TYR A 338 8.75 7.84 -22.22
N ASN A 339 7.60 7.34 -22.67
CA ASN A 339 7.46 6.07 -23.37
C ASN A 339 6.85 6.32 -24.74
N GLY A 340 7.22 5.52 -25.71
CA GLY A 340 6.60 5.55 -27.02
C GLY A 340 7.23 4.56 -27.97
N CYS A 341 6.53 4.28 -29.06
CA CYS A 341 6.91 3.32 -30.08
C CYS A 341 6.61 3.90 -31.46
N VAL A 342 7.49 3.64 -32.42
CA VAL A 342 7.18 3.76 -33.84
C VAL A 342 6.65 2.42 -34.31
N ASP A 343 5.38 2.40 -34.69
CA ASP A 343 4.71 1.17 -35.12
C ASP A 343 4.99 0.91 -36.61
N GLN A 344 5.04 1.97 -37.41
CA GLN A 344 5.34 1.90 -38.85
C GLN A 344 6.17 3.11 -39.30
N CYS A 345 7.17 2.86 -40.15
CA CYS A 345 8.01 3.87 -40.78
C CYS A 345 8.47 3.33 -42.14
N ASP A 346 7.91 3.90 -43.20
CA ASP A 346 8.19 3.53 -44.60
C ASP A 346 8.22 4.78 -45.50
N SER A 347 8.24 4.57 -46.83
CA SER A 347 8.39 5.64 -47.82
C SER A 347 7.17 6.57 -47.92
N GLU A 348 6.05 6.19 -47.29
CA GLU A 348 4.80 6.95 -47.33
C GLU A 348 4.52 7.62 -45.99
N ILE A 349 4.71 6.91 -44.87
CA ILE A 349 4.24 7.36 -43.56
C ILE A 349 5.18 7.00 -42.41
N VAL A 350 5.07 7.80 -41.35
CA VAL A 350 5.59 7.47 -40.02
C VAL A 350 4.47 7.62 -39.01
N LEU A 351 4.17 6.56 -38.28
CA LEU A 351 3.17 6.61 -37.21
C LEU A 351 3.63 5.83 -35.99
N GLY A 352 3.08 6.23 -34.86
CA GLY A 352 3.39 5.63 -33.58
C GLY A 352 2.67 6.34 -32.47
N TRP A 353 3.19 6.21 -31.26
CA TRP A 353 2.66 6.89 -30.09
C TRP A 353 3.78 7.34 -29.17
N ALA A 354 3.50 8.40 -28.41
CA ALA A 354 4.40 8.93 -27.41
C ALA A 354 3.58 9.47 -26.23
N ARG A 355 3.91 9.03 -25.02
CA ARG A 355 3.29 9.50 -23.79
C ARG A 355 4.33 9.93 -22.77
N ASN A 356 3.95 10.89 -21.96
CA ASN A 356 4.60 11.13 -20.69
C ASN A 356 3.83 10.35 -19.64
N CYS A 357 4.39 9.27 -19.10
CA CYS A 357 3.72 8.48 -18.06
C CYS A 357 3.41 9.31 -16.82
N ARG A 358 4.18 10.38 -16.62
CA ARG A 358 4.09 11.29 -15.49
C ARG A 358 2.98 12.33 -15.62
N PHE A 359 2.67 12.73 -16.84
CA PHE A 359 1.58 13.66 -17.15
C PHE A 359 0.70 12.99 -18.22
N PRO A 360 -0.21 12.09 -17.82
CA PRO A 360 -1.01 11.30 -18.76
C PRO A 360 -1.85 12.15 -19.73
N ASN A 361 -2.16 13.40 -19.38
CA ASN A 361 -2.91 14.32 -20.24
C ASN A 361 -2.00 15.22 -21.10
N GLU A 362 -0.68 15.16 -20.91
CA GLU A 362 0.28 15.89 -21.73
C GLU A 362 0.33 15.28 -23.14
N ARG A 363 0.28 16.15 -24.15
CA ARG A 363 0.45 15.79 -25.56
C ARG A 363 1.86 16.13 -25.97
N LEU A 364 2.69 15.10 -26.08
CA LEU A 364 4.08 15.26 -26.48
C LEU A 364 4.19 15.59 -27.96
N SER A 365 5.30 16.22 -28.33
CA SER A 365 5.70 16.35 -29.72
C SER A 365 6.86 15.41 -30.01
N VAL A 366 6.89 14.86 -31.21
CA VAL A 366 7.91 13.93 -31.70
C VAL A 366 8.66 14.61 -32.84
N GLU A 367 9.96 14.77 -32.68
CA GLU A 367 10.84 15.22 -33.75
C GLU A 367 11.18 14.04 -34.65
N LEU A 368 10.89 14.18 -35.93
CA LEU A 368 11.35 13.30 -36.99
C LEU A 368 12.62 13.91 -37.59
N VAL A 369 13.70 13.15 -37.63
CA VAL A 369 15.01 13.57 -38.14
C VAL A 369 15.40 12.65 -39.27
N MET A 370 15.72 13.19 -40.44
CA MET A 370 16.15 12.47 -41.63
C MET A 370 17.62 12.79 -41.90
N ASP A 371 18.49 11.78 -41.90
CA ASP A 371 19.94 11.92 -42.13
C ASP A 371 20.67 12.96 -41.27
N GLY A 372 20.11 13.27 -40.10
CA GLY A 372 20.66 14.24 -39.15
C GLY A 372 20.02 15.63 -39.22
N GLU A 373 19.17 15.89 -40.22
CA GLU A 373 18.41 17.14 -40.33
C GLU A 373 16.98 16.95 -39.79
N LEU A 374 16.46 17.96 -39.09
CA LEU A 374 15.09 17.94 -38.59
C LEU A 374 14.13 17.97 -39.78
N LEU A 375 13.35 16.91 -39.95
CA LEU A 375 12.33 16.78 -40.97
C LEU A 375 11.06 17.54 -40.56
N ASP A 376 10.51 17.20 -39.40
CA ASP A 376 9.32 17.85 -38.84
C ASP A 376 9.16 17.56 -37.34
N THR A 377 8.25 18.28 -36.69
CA THR A 377 7.82 18.06 -35.30
C THR A 377 6.32 17.78 -35.26
N VAL A 378 5.95 16.55 -34.93
CA VAL A 378 4.57 16.05 -35.00
C VAL A 378 4.00 15.86 -33.62
N LYS A 379 2.79 16.37 -33.38
CA LYS A 379 2.13 16.23 -32.08
C LYS A 379 1.47 14.87 -31.93
N ALA A 380 1.65 14.26 -30.76
CA ALA A 380 1.06 12.98 -30.38
C ALA A 380 -0.27 13.21 -29.64
N ASP A 381 -1.31 13.62 -30.37
CA ASP A 381 -2.64 13.94 -29.83
C ASP A 381 -3.81 13.25 -30.56
N LEU A 382 -3.51 12.32 -31.46
CA LEU A 382 -4.52 11.52 -32.15
C LEU A 382 -5.01 10.37 -31.26
N TYR A 383 -6.32 10.10 -31.32
CA TYR A 383 -6.97 9.02 -30.61
C TYR A 383 -6.74 7.66 -31.31
N ARG A 384 -6.43 6.65 -30.50
CA ARG A 384 -6.34 5.24 -30.90
C ARG A 384 -6.95 4.35 -29.82
N GLU A 385 -7.88 3.48 -30.21
CA GLU A 385 -8.61 2.60 -29.30
C GLU A 385 -7.70 1.57 -28.63
N ASP A 386 -6.74 1.02 -29.38
CA ASP A 386 -5.76 0.05 -28.86
C ASP A 386 -4.86 0.66 -27.77
N LEU A 387 -4.55 1.96 -27.86
CA LEU A 387 -3.82 2.66 -26.81
C LEU A 387 -4.67 2.80 -25.53
N LEU A 388 -5.96 3.09 -25.67
CA LEU A 388 -6.87 3.17 -24.52
C LEU A 388 -7.01 1.80 -23.84
N GLU A 389 -7.21 0.73 -24.61
CA GLU A 389 -7.31 -0.65 -24.10
C GLU A 389 -6.01 -1.13 -23.42
N ALA A 390 -4.85 -0.69 -23.93
CA ALA A 390 -3.55 -0.97 -23.35
C ALA A 390 -3.23 -0.11 -22.10
N GLY A 391 -4.14 0.77 -21.65
CA GLY A 391 -3.94 1.64 -20.50
C GLY A 391 -2.99 2.82 -20.75
N ILE A 392 -2.84 3.24 -22.01
CA ILE A 392 -1.99 4.36 -22.43
C ILE A 392 -2.81 5.65 -22.39
N GLY A 393 -2.89 6.26 -21.20
CA GLY A 393 -3.54 7.55 -20.98
C GLY A 393 -5.02 7.53 -21.35
N ASP A 394 -5.49 8.56 -22.07
CA ASP A 394 -6.87 8.65 -22.59
C ASP A 394 -7.00 8.19 -24.05
N GLY A 395 -6.03 7.42 -24.55
CA GLY A 395 -5.96 6.96 -25.93
C GLY A 395 -5.49 8.02 -26.94
N LYS A 396 -5.35 9.30 -26.53
CA LYS A 396 -4.93 10.41 -27.40
C LYS A 396 -3.43 10.67 -27.34
N HIS A 397 -2.65 9.65 -27.67
CA HIS A 397 -1.18 9.69 -27.61
C HIS A 397 -0.52 9.27 -28.93
N ALA A 398 -1.31 9.12 -29.99
CA ALA A 398 -0.80 8.72 -31.29
C ALA A 398 -0.35 9.93 -32.11
N PHE A 399 0.69 9.74 -32.92
CA PHE A 399 1.11 10.70 -33.93
C PHE A 399 1.09 10.02 -35.31
N TYR A 400 0.92 10.83 -36.34
CA TYR A 400 0.88 10.38 -37.72
C TYR A 400 1.51 11.44 -38.62
N TYR A 401 2.39 11.01 -39.50
CA TYR A 401 3.11 11.87 -40.44
C TYR A 401 3.10 11.25 -41.83
N VAL A 402 2.85 12.07 -42.85
CA VAL A 402 2.96 11.69 -44.26
C VAL A 402 4.26 12.25 -44.80
N ILE A 403 5.10 11.41 -45.40
CA ILE A 403 6.35 11.86 -45.99
C ILE A 403 6.04 12.71 -47.24
N PRO A 404 6.51 13.97 -47.31
CA PRO A 404 6.34 14.81 -48.49
C PRO A 404 6.89 14.15 -49.76
N PRO A 405 6.17 14.17 -50.90
CA PRO A 405 6.64 13.61 -52.16
C PRO A 405 7.99 14.17 -52.64
N ALA A 406 8.33 15.40 -52.23
CA ALA A 406 9.60 16.06 -52.57
C ALA A 406 10.84 15.35 -51.99
N LEU A 407 10.67 14.50 -50.98
CA LEU A 407 11.75 13.73 -50.35
C LEU A 407 11.88 12.32 -50.93
N LYS A 408 11.07 11.97 -51.93
CA LYS A 408 11.11 10.67 -52.63
C LYS A 408 12.14 10.69 -53.74
N ASP A 409 13.42 10.50 -53.38
CA ASP A 409 14.55 10.67 -54.28
C ASP A 409 15.15 9.36 -54.83
N GLY A 410 14.57 8.19 -54.50
CA GLY A 410 15.08 6.88 -54.91
C GLY A 410 16.14 6.27 -53.98
N ARG A 411 16.61 7.02 -52.97
CA ARG A 411 17.73 6.66 -52.08
C ARG A 411 17.26 6.16 -50.73
N SER A 412 18.19 5.60 -49.96
CA SER A 412 17.93 5.18 -48.59
C SER A 412 18.29 6.29 -47.61
N HIS A 413 17.32 6.66 -46.78
CA HIS A 413 17.45 7.67 -45.73
C HIS A 413 17.26 7.05 -44.35
N ALA A 414 18.02 7.51 -43.36
CA ALA A 414 17.86 7.12 -41.97
C ALA A 414 16.89 8.07 -41.26
N ILE A 415 15.73 7.55 -40.87
CA ILE A 415 14.73 8.28 -40.09
C ILE A 415 14.89 7.93 -38.62
N LYS A 416 14.96 8.98 -37.80
CA LYS A 416 14.95 8.90 -36.33
C LYS A 416 13.73 9.63 -35.78
N ALA A 417 13.01 8.99 -34.86
CA ALA A 417 11.92 9.58 -34.09
C ALA A 417 12.32 9.71 -32.62
N ARG A 418 12.33 10.94 -32.11
CA ARG A 418 12.66 11.25 -30.71
C ARG A 418 11.65 12.21 -30.09
N ILE A 419 11.55 12.21 -28.76
CA ILE A 419 10.71 13.19 -28.05
C ILE A 419 11.31 14.58 -28.22
N ALA A 420 10.50 15.54 -28.67
CA ALA A 420 10.93 16.89 -28.97
C ALA A 420 11.62 17.57 -27.77
N GLY A 421 12.71 18.29 -28.04
CA GLY A 421 13.53 18.92 -26.99
C GLY A 421 14.34 17.95 -26.12
N THR A 422 14.46 16.68 -26.50
CA THR A 422 15.26 15.66 -25.80
C THR A 422 16.03 14.77 -26.79
N ASP A 423 17.02 14.01 -26.31
CA ASP A 423 17.71 12.97 -27.11
C ASP A 423 17.06 11.58 -27.01
N ARG A 424 15.85 11.51 -26.46
CA ARG A 424 15.20 10.23 -26.15
C ARG A 424 14.48 9.66 -27.37
N LEU A 425 15.05 8.60 -27.92
CA LEU A 425 14.48 7.85 -29.03
C LEU A 425 13.23 7.07 -28.60
N LEU A 426 12.25 6.99 -29.50
CA LEU A 426 11.12 6.07 -29.36
C LEU A 426 11.59 4.62 -29.55
N ILE A 427 10.87 3.66 -28.98
CA ILE A 427 11.07 2.23 -29.30
C ILE A 427 10.84 2.05 -30.80
N ASN A 428 11.72 1.30 -31.48
CA ASN A 428 11.77 1.18 -32.94
C ASN A 428 11.91 2.51 -33.70
N GLY A 429 12.29 3.59 -33.01
CA GLY A 429 12.38 4.94 -33.56
C GLY A 429 13.58 5.20 -34.44
N VAL A 430 14.34 4.20 -34.86
CA VAL A 430 15.42 4.34 -35.86
C VAL A 430 15.18 3.32 -36.96
N ARG A 431 14.94 3.80 -38.18
CA ARG A 431 14.69 2.97 -39.35
C ARG A 431 15.41 3.53 -40.57
N THR A 432 15.92 2.65 -41.41
CA THR A 432 16.39 3.02 -42.75
C THR A 432 15.28 2.72 -43.74
N VAL A 433 14.82 3.74 -44.44
CA VAL A 433 13.73 3.66 -45.41
C VAL A 433 14.28 4.00 -46.79
N ARG A 434 13.87 3.26 -47.81
CA ARG A 434 14.16 3.59 -49.19
C ARG A 434 12.99 4.36 -49.78
N PHE A 435 13.27 5.55 -50.29
CA PHE A 435 12.32 6.53 -50.77
C PHE A 435 12.14 6.53 -52.28
#